data_AF-A0A968ZSL0-F1
#
_entry.id   AF-A0A968ZSL0-F1
#
_cell.length_a   1.000
_cell.length_b   1.000
_cell.length_c   1.000
_cell.angle_alpha   90.00
_cell.angle_beta   90.00
_cell.angle_gamma   90.00
#
_symmetry.space_group_name_H-M   'P 1'
#
loop_
_entity.id
_entity.type
_entity.pdbx_description
1 polymer ?
#
loop_
_entity_poly.entity_id
_entity_poly.type
_entity_poly.pdbx_seq_one_letter_code
_entity_poly.pdbx_strand_id
1 'polypeptide(L)'
;MARPFVLEIAESIEFLERSLKQAKSGARKERLQMLWWIKTGQIRYRQEISRRLSRSPATLTRWLALYRQGGLAALLEEKKAPGATPQIRGKVLEALTQRLASEEGFRSYGAIVTWLQQECGLTMQYETVRHFVRHKLQAKLKVPRPQSLKQPPGAIEQFKETSASH
;
A
#
# COMPACT_ATOMS: atom_id res chain seq x y z
N MET A 1 -27.46 -34.07 -14.57
CA MET A 1 -28.44 -33.12 -14.01
C MET A 1 -27.75 -32.22 -12.99
N ALA A 2 -27.98 -30.91 -13.00
CA ALA A 2 -27.32 -30.00 -12.05
C ALA A 2 -27.99 -30.09 -10.66
N ARG A 3 -27.19 -30.33 -9.62
CA ARG A 3 -27.69 -30.37 -8.24
C ARG A 3 -28.15 -28.97 -7.80
N PRO A 4 -29.40 -28.79 -7.37
CA PRO A 4 -29.82 -27.53 -6.77
C PRO A 4 -28.99 -27.27 -5.52
N PHE A 5 -28.60 -26.02 -5.29
CA PHE A 5 -27.84 -25.67 -4.10
C PHE A 5 -28.69 -24.80 -3.18
N VAL A 6 -28.78 -25.22 -1.92
CA VAL A 6 -29.47 -24.46 -0.87
C VAL A 6 -28.43 -23.64 -0.12
N LEU A 7 -28.62 -22.33 -0.07
CA LEU A 7 -27.83 -21.42 0.74
C LEU A 7 -28.79 -20.58 1.57
N GLU A 8 -28.71 -20.70 2.89
CA GLU A 8 -29.42 -19.80 3.80
C GLU A 8 -28.65 -18.49 3.85
N ILE A 9 -29.33 -17.41 3.44
CA ILE A 9 -28.77 -16.07 3.44
C ILE A 9 -29.39 -15.32 4.61
N ALA A 10 -28.56 -14.90 5.57
CA ALA A 10 -28.99 -14.24 6.78
C ALA A 10 -29.54 -12.83 6.52
N GLU A 11 -29.03 -12.16 5.49
CA GLU A 11 -29.40 -10.78 5.18
C GLU A 11 -30.78 -10.66 4.52
N SER A 12 -31.45 -9.53 4.77
CA SER A 12 -32.71 -9.20 4.12
C SER A 12 -32.50 -8.77 2.67
N ILE A 13 -33.56 -8.88 1.86
CA ILE A 13 -33.53 -8.45 0.45
C ILE A 13 -33.25 -6.95 0.35
N GLU A 14 -33.89 -6.13 1.21
CA GLU A 14 -33.66 -4.68 1.26
C GLU A 14 -32.21 -4.33 1.59
N PHE A 15 -31.60 -5.06 2.53
CA PHE A 15 -30.20 -4.84 2.90
C PHE A 15 -29.27 -5.11 1.73
N LEU A 16 -29.50 -6.20 0.99
CA LEU A 16 -28.71 -6.55 -0.20
C LEU A 16 -28.88 -5.52 -1.32
N GLU A 17 -30.08 -5.01 -1.53
CA GLU A 17 -30.35 -3.98 -2.53
C GLU A 17 -29.65 -2.65 -2.19
N ARG A 18 -29.72 -2.22 -0.94
CA ARG A 18 -28.99 -1.03 -0.47
C ARG A 18 -27.47 -1.22 -0.62
N SER A 19 -26.96 -2.39 -0.25
CA SER A 19 -25.55 -2.74 -0.39
C SER A 19 -25.09 -2.72 -1.85
N LEU A 20 -25.92 -3.20 -2.78
CA LEU A 20 -25.64 -3.15 -4.22
C LEU A 20 -25.50 -1.72 -4.75
N LYS A 21 -26.35 -0.80 -4.29
CA LYS A 21 -26.29 0.62 -4.67
C LYS A 21 -25.05 1.32 -4.11
N GLN A 22 -24.57 0.90 -2.93
CA GLN A 22 -23.40 1.49 -2.26
C GLN A 22 -22.06 0.85 -2.65
N ALA A 23 -22.07 -0.28 -3.37
CA ALA A 23 -20.88 -1.03 -3.73
C ALA A 23 -19.97 -0.23 -4.69
N LYS A 24 -18.79 0.16 -4.23
CA LYS A 24 -17.79 0.92 -5.02
C LYS A 24 -16.96 0.06 -5.98
N SER A 25 -16.84 -1.24 -5.71
CA SER A 25 -16.00 -2.18 -6.46
C SER A 25 -16.88 -3.12 -7.28
N GLY A 26 -16.50 -3.37 -8.53
CA GLY A 26 -17.18 -4.34 -9.40
C GLY A 26 -17.21 -5.75 -8.79
N ALA A 27 -16.12 -6.16 -8.12
CA ALA A 27 -16.05 -7.46 -7.46
C ALA A 27 -17.04 -7.57 -6.29
N ARG A 28 -17.21 -6.51 -5.49
CA ARG A 28 -18.22 -6.47 -4.42
C ARG A 28 -19.63 -6.51 -5.00
N LYS A 29 -19.89 -5.77 -6.07
CA LYS A 29 -21.19 -5.73 -6.74
C LYS A 29 -21.58 -7.12 -7.25
N GLU A 30 -20.67 -7.84 -7.92
CA GLU A 30 -20.92 -9.20 -8.40
C GLU A 30 -21.27 -10.17 -7.26
N ARG A 31 -20.54 -10.11 -6.14
CA ARG A 31 -20.76 -10.97 -4.97
C ARG A 31 -22.10 -10.69 -4.30
N LEU A 32 -22.46 -9.41 -4.15
CA LEU A 32 -23.76 -9.00 -3.63
C LEU A 32 -24.90 -9.40 -4.57
N GLN A 33 -24.69 -9.27 -5.89
CA GLN A 33 -25.69 -9.60 -6.91
C GLN A 33 -26.00 -11.10 -6.89
N MET A 34 -24.96 -11.92 -6.73
CA MET A 34 -25.11 -13.36 -6.51
C MET A 34 -26.03 -13.66 -5.31
N LEU A 35 -25.75 -13.07 -4.14
CA LEU A 35 -26.55 -13.30 -2.93
C LEU A 35 -27.99 -12.81 -3.13
N TRP A 36 -28.19 -11.66 -3.76
CA TRP A 36 -29.51 -11.12 -4.02
C TRP A 36 -30.34 -12.04 -4.93
N TRP A 37 -29.77 -12.60 -6.00
CA TRP A 37 -30.46 -13.57 -6.86
C TRP A 37 -30.83 -14.87 -6.16
N ILE A 38 -29.99 -15.34 -5.25
CA ILE A 38 -30.26 -16.53 -4.44
C ILE A 38 -31.38 -16.24 -3.45
N LYS A 39 -31.32 -15.11 -2.72
CA LYS A 39 -32.32 -14.73 -1.71
C LYS A 39 -33.69 -14.48 -2.32
N THR A 40 -33.74 -13.88 -3.50
CA THR A 40 -34.98 -13.62 -4.25
C THR A 40 -35.52 -14.85 -4.98
N GLY A 41 -34.79 -15.97 -4.97
CA GLY A 41 -35.19 -17.20 -5.66
C GLY A 41 -35.15 -17.12 -7.19
N GLN A 42 -34.54 -16.07 -7.77
CA GLN A 42 -34.43 -15.89 -9.21
C GLN A 42 -33.55 -16.94 -9.88
N ILE A 43 -32.61 -17.53 -9.13
CA ILE A 43 -31.69 -18.54 -9.64
C ILE A 43 -31.67 -19.76 -8.72
N ARG A 44 -31.85 -20.93 -9.32
CA ARG A 44 -31.84 -22.22 -8.60
C ARG A 44 -30.54 -23.01 -8.78
N TYR A 45 -29.78 -22.71 -9.84
CA TYR A 45 -28.62 -23.50 -10.27
C TYR A 45 -27.34 -22.68 -10.32
N ARG A 46 -26.22 -23.27 -9.87
CA ARG A 46 -24.89 -22.61 -9.90
C ARG A 46 -24.44 -22.24 -11.31
N GLN A 47 -24.77 -23.09 -12.30
CA GLN A 47 -24.43 -22.86 -13.70
C GLN A 47 -25.09 -21.59 -14.25
N GLU A 48 -26.29 -21.26 -13.80
CA GLU A 48 -26.98 -20.06 -14.21
C GLU A 48 -26.30 -18.80 -13.65
N ILE A 49 -25.85 -18.83 -12.39
CA ILE A 49 -25.04 -17.74 -11.79
C ILE A 49 -23.74 -17.56 -12.58
N SER A 50 -23.08 -18.68 -12.93
CA SER A 50 -21.83 -18.67 -13.68
C SER A 50 -22.00 -17.98 -15.03
N ARG A 51 -23.08 -18.30 -15.75
CA ARG A 51 -23.42 -17.69 -17.03
C ARG A 51 -23.75 -16.20 -16.89
N ARG A 52 -24.53 -15.81 -15.87
CA ARG A 52 -24.95 -14.41 -15.68
C ARG A 52 -23.81 -13.50 -15.21
N LEU A 53 -22.89 -13.99 -14.38
CA LEU A 53 -21.73 -13.22 -13.90
C LEU A 53 -20.50 -13.37 -14.80
N SER A 54 -20.54 -14.23 -15.82
CA SER A 54 -19.37 -14.60 -16.63
C SER A 54 -18.18 -15.04 -15.76
N ARG A 55 -18.46 -15.79 -14.68
CA ARG A 55 -17.45 -16.31 -13.73
C ARG A 55 -17.41 -17.82 -13.77
N SER A 56 -16.22 -18.41 -13.57
CA SER A 56 -16.07 -19.86 -13.56
C SER A 56 -16.85 -20.51 -12.40
N PRO A 57 -17.37 -21.75 -12.57
CA PRO A 57 -18.04 -22.49 -11.50
C PRO A 57 -17.17 -22.69 -10.25
N ALA A 58 -15.85 -22.80 -10.41
CA ALA A 58 -14.88 -22.88 -9.32
C ALA A 58 -14.86 -21.59 -8.49
N THR A 59 -14.91 -20.42 -9.14
CA THR A 59 -14.97 -19.11 -8.46
C THR A 59 -16.22 -19.01 -7.58
N LEU A 60 -17.38 -19.39 -8.13
CA LEU A 60 -18.64 -19.40 -7.37
C LEU A 60 -18.60 -20.36 -6.20
N THR A 61 -18.02 -21.55 -6.40
CA THR A 61 -17.87 -22.54 -5.31
C THR A 61 -17.04 -21.96 -4.16
N ARG A 62 -15.94 -21.26 -4.47
CA ARG A 62 -15.13 -20.55 -3.48
C ARG A 62 -15.92 -19.44 -2.77
N TRP A 63 -16.68 -18.62 -3.51
CA TRP A 63 -17.50 -17.55 -2.92
C TRP A 63 -18.56 -18.10 -1.98
N LEU A 64 -19.27 -19.15 -2.38
CA LEU A 64 -20.28 -19.81 -1.54
C LEU A 64 -19.64 -20.42 -0.29
N ALA A 65 -18.44 -21.00 -0.39
CA ALA A 65 -17.72 -21.53 0.77
C ALA A 65 -17.31 -20.40 1.73
N LEU A 66 -16.78 -19.28 1.21
CA LEU A 66 -16.43 -18.10 2.03
C LEU A 66 -17.64 -17.55 2.78
N TYR A 67 -18.78 -17.41 2.09
CA TYR A 67 -20.00 -16.94 2.72
C TYR A 67 -20.50 -17.90 3.81
N ARG A 68 -20.41 -19.23 3.62
CA ARG A 68 -20.77 -20.20 4.67
C ARG A 68 -19.87 -20.13 5.90
N GLN A 69 -18.59 -19.82 5.71
CA GLN A 69 -17.60 -19.82 6.79
C GLN A 69 -17.57 -18.50 7.58
N GLY A 70 -17.83 -17.36 6.93
CA GLY A 70 -17.69 -16.04 7.56
C GLY A 70 -18.72 -15.01 7.12
N GLY A 71 -19.84 -15.46 6.56
CA GLY A 71 -20.96 -14.62 6.17
C GLY A 71 -20.62 -13.57 5.11
N LEU A 72 -21.37 -12.48 5.13
CA LEU A 72 -21.17 -11.38 4.18
C LEU A 72 -19.82 -10.69 4.34
N ALA A 73 -19.33 -10.53 5.57
CA ALA A 73 -18.05 -9.87 5.84
C ALA A 73 -16.90 -10.60 5.14
N ALA A 74 -16.83 -11.93 5.26
CA ALA A 74 -15.81 -12.74 4.60
C ALA A 74 -15.97 -12.74 3.07
N LEU A 75 -17.20 -12.71 2.55
CA LEU A 75 -17.44 -12.65 1.11
C LEU A 75 -16.97 -11.31 0.50
N LEU A 76 -17.21 -10.20 1.20
CA LEU A 76 -16.88 -8.85 0.72
C LEU A 76 -15.45 -8.41 1.07
N GLU A 77 -14.71 -9.24 1.79
CA GLU A 77 -13.31 -9.01 2.07
C GLU A 77 -12.51 -8.96 0.75
N GLU A 78 -11.86 -7.82 0.53
CA GLU A 78 -10.91 -7.65 -0.56
C GLU A 78 -9.51 -7.71 0.03
N LYS A 79 -8.95 -8.92 0.07
CA LYS A 79 -7.56 -9.09 0.46
C LYS A 79 -6.68 -8.50 -0.62
N LYS A 80 -6.09 -7.34 -0.34
CA LYS A 80 -4.96 -6.84 -1.12
C LYS A 80 -3.75 -7.67 -0.70
N ALA A 81 -3.06 -8.26 -1.68
CA ALA A 81 -1.79 -8.89 -1.40
C ALA A 81 -0.90 -7.87 -0.68
N PRO A 82 -0.28 -8.23 0.47
CA PRO A 82 0.72 -7.36 1.05
C PRO A 82 1.78 -7.13 -0.03
N GLY A 83 2.03 -5.86 -0.37
CA GLY A 83 3.07 -5.53 -1.33
C GLY A 83 4.42 -6.08 -0.88
N ALA A 84 5.41 -6.05 -1.78
CA ALA A 84 6.76 -6.51 -1.48
C ALA A 84 7.25 -5.91 -0.16
N THR A 85 7.80 -6.76 0.72
CA THR A 85 8.35 -6.34 2.00
C THR A 85 9.53 -5.39 1.77
N PRO A 86 9.50 -4.13 2.27
CA PRO A 86 10.65 -3.24 2.15
C PRO A 86 11.93 -3.87 2.70
N GLN A 87 13.03 -3.70 1.99
CA GLN A 87 14.35 -4.18 2.41
C GLN A 87 14.89 -3.41 3.63
N ILE A 88 14.55 -2.12 3.75
CA ILE A 88 14.90 -1.29 4.90
C ILE A 88 13.85 -1.52 6.00
N ARG A 89 14.15 -2.43 6.93
CA ARG A 89 13.29 -2.78 8.09
C ARG A 89 14.11 -3.09 9.34
N GLY A 90 13.46 -2.95 10.50
CA GLY A 90 14.03 -3.33 11.80
C GLY A 90 15.33 -2.61 12.11
N LYS A 91 16.37 -3.37 12.46
CA LYS A 91 17.69 -2.86 12.86
C LYS A 91 18.33 -1.91 11.83
N VAL A 92 18.14 -2.17 10.54
CA VAL A 92 18.66 -1.32 9.46
C VAL A 92 17.99 0.06 9.47
N LEU A 93 16.68 0.09 9.74
CA LEU A 93 15.94 1.35 9.83
C LEU A 93 16.40 2.17 11.04
N GLU A 94 16.52 1.52 12.19
CA GLU A 94 16.98 2.17 13.43
C GLU A 94 18.41 2.73 13.26
N ALA A 95 19.33 1.92 12.75
CA ALA A 95 20.71 2.35 12.47
C ALA A 95 20.75 3.52 11.47
N LEU A 96 19.94 3.47 10.41
CA LEU A 96 19.84 4.54 9.43
C LEU A 96 19.30 5.83 10.07
N THR A 97 18.29 5.75 10.93
CA THR A 97 17.73 6.93 11.63
C THR A 97 18.71 7.53 12.63
N GLN A 98 19.41 6.70 13.42
CA GLN A 98 20.44 7.17 14.36
C GLN A 98 21.58 7.87 13.63
N ARG A 99 22.05 7.28 12.52
CA ARG A 99 23.14 7.87 11.72
C ARG A 99 22.70 9.15 11.00
N LEU A 100 21.45 9.24 10.54
CA LEU A 100 20.88 10.49 10.03
C LEU A 100 20.76 11.59 11.11
N ALA A 101 20.54 11.21 12.38
CA ALA A 101 20.45 12.15 13.50
C ALA A 101 21.83 12.64 14.00
N SER A 102 22.86 11.81 13.87
CA SER A 102 24.25 12.11 14.27
C SER A 102 24.80 13.41 13.66
N GLU A 103 25.84 13.98 14.28
CA GLU A 103 26.47 15.23 13.84
C GLU A 103 27.17 15.11 12.49
N GLU A 104 27.77 13.95 12.19
CA GLU A 104 28.42 13.68 10.90
C GLU A 104 27.41 13.51 9.76
N GLY A 105 26.24 12.91 10.04
CA GLY A 105 25.14 12.72 9.09
C GLY A 105 25.54 12.03 7.78
N PHE A 106 24.69 12.16 6.75
CA PHE A 106 25.03 11.76 5.39
C PHE A 106 25.16 12.98 4.48
N ARG A 107 26.27 13.07 3.75
CA ARG A 107 26.55 14.17 2.81
C ARG A 107 25.73 14.12 1.53
N SER A 108 25.26 12.92 1.14
CA SER A 108 24.43 12.71 -0.05
C SER A 108 23.64 11.40 0.07
N TYR A 109 22.62 11.23 -0.77
CA TYR A 109 21.92 9.93 -0.90
C TYR A 109 22.86 8.83 -1.41
N GLY A 110 23.90 9.17 -2.19
CA GLY A 110 24.92 8.21 -2.62
C GLY A 110 25.71 7.64 -1.44
N ALA A 111 26.06 8.48 -0.47
CA ALA A 111 26.71 8.03 0.76
C ALA A 111 25.84 7.05 1.56
N ILE A 112 24.52 7.23 1.54
CA ILE A 112 23.57 6.31 2.17
C ILE A 112 23.57 4.95 1.45
N VAL A 113 23.61 4.93 0.11
CA VAL A 113 23.68 3.69 -0.68
C VAL A 113 24.95 2.92 -0.34
N THR A 114 26.11 3.59 -0.34
CA THR A 114 27.39 2.95 -0.01
C THR A 114 27.41 2.43 1.42
N TRP A 115 26.87 3.19 2.37
CA TRP A 115 26.76 2.76 3.77
C TRP A 115 25.83 1.54 3.94
N LEU A 116 24.66 1.54 3.30
CA LEU A 116 23.74 0.40 3.31
C LEU A 116 24.39 -0.85 2.73
N GLN A 117 25.23 -0.70 1.71
CA GLN A 117 25.98 -1.81 1.13
C GLN A 117 27.09 -2.33 2.06
N GLN A 118 27.87 -1.44 2.67
CA GLN A 118 29.02 -1.80 3.50
C GLN A 118 28.62 -2.36 4.87
N GLU A 119 27.70 -1.69 5.56
CA GLU A 119 27.37 -1.99 6.97
C GLU A 119 26.15 -2.89 7.10
N CYS A 120 25.22 -2.82 6.15
CA CYS A 120 23.98 -3.61 6.17
C CYS A 120 23.94 -4.71 5.11
N GLY A 121 24.92 -4.79 4.19
CA GLY A 121 24.95 -5.76 3.10
C GLY A 121 23.80 -5.60 2.09
N LEU A 122 23.14 -4.45 2.05
CA LEU A 122 21.96 -4.20 1.22
C LEU A 122 22.33 -3.42 -0.04
N THR A 123 22.34 -4.12 -1.17
CA THR A 123 22.49 -3.49 -2.48
C THR A 123 21.15 -2.90 -2.93
N MET A 124 21.04 -1.58 -2.92
CA MET A 124 19.83 -0.86 -3.31
C MET A 124 20.10 0.18 -4.40
N GLN A 125 19.11 0.43 -5.25
CA GLN A 125 19.20 1.51 -6.23
C GLN A 125 19.09 2.87 -5.54
N TYR A 126 19.85 3.84 -6.06
CA TYR A 126 19.85 5.22 -5.58
C TYR A 126 18.46 5.82 -5.47
N GLU A 127 17.60 5.62 -6.47
CA GLU A 127 16.25 6.20 -6.49
C GLU A 127 15.36 5.60 -5.40
N THR A 128 15.52 4.30 -5.09
CA THR A 128 14.82 3.65 -3.98
C THR A 128 15.21 4.27 -2.64
N VAL A 129 16.51 4.49 -2.41
CA VAL A 129 17.03 5.13 -1.20
C VAL A 129 16.57 6.58 -1.10
N ARG A 130 16.68 7.36 -2.19
CA ARG A 130 16.22 8.74 -2.25
C ARG A 130 14.72 8.86 -1.97
N HIS A 131 13.89 8.04 -2.61
CA HIS A 131 12.45 8.04 -2.38
C HIS A 131 12.11 7.64 -0.95
N PHE A 132 12.78 6.60 -0.42
CA PHE A 132 12.57 6.15 0.96
C PHE A 132 12.97 7.22 1.98
N VAL A 133 14.17 7.77 1.90
CA VAL A 133 14.66 8.78 2.85
C VAL A 133 13.82 10.05 2.79
N ARG A 134 13.45 10.52 1.58
CA ARG A 134 12.66 11.74 1.42
C ARG A 134 11.20 11.59 1.86
N HIS A 135 10.53 10.49 1.49
CA HIS A 135 9.09 10.34 1.72
C HIS A 135 8.73 9.55 2.97
N LYS A 136 9.56 8.58 3.39
CA LYS A 136 9.30 7.76 4.59
C LYS A 136 9.98 8.30 5.83
N LEU A 137 11.25 8.70 5.72
CA LEU A 137 12.00 9.24 6.86
C LEU A 137 11.86 10.76 7.00
N GLN A 138 11.34 11.45 5.98
CA GLN A 138 11.23 12.92 5.92
C GLN A 138 12.51 13.65 6.34
N ALA A 139 13.65 12.98 6.24
CA ALA A 139 14.91 13.48 6.77
C ALA A 139 15.43 14.56 5.82
N LYS A 140 15.66 15.76 6.36
CA LYS A 140 16.36 16.83 5.65
C LYS A 140 17.85 16.51 5.72
N LEU A 141 18.48 16.22 4.57
CA LEU A 141 19.91 16.01 4.53
C LEU A 141 20.62 17.24 5.12
N LYS A 142 21.54 17.01 6.07
CA LYS A 142 22.44 18.03 6.62
C LYS A 142 23.56 18.32 5.61
N VAL A 143 23.18 18.77 4.41
CA VAL A 143 24.16 19.27 3.43
C VAL A 143 24.32 20.78 3.65
N PRO A 144 25.55 21.30 3.66
CA PRO A 144 25.77 22.73 3.54
C PRO A 144 24.98 23.25 2.33
N ARG A 145 24.31 24.41 2.47
CA ARG A 145 23.65 25.06 1.33
C ARG A 145 24.70 25.20 0.21
N PRO A 146 24.41 24.79 -1.03
CA PRO A 146 25.36 24.95 -2.13
C PRO A 146 25.75 26.43 -2.24
N GLN A 147 27.05 26.71 -2.12
CA GLN A 147 27.60 28.03 -2.35
C GLN A 147 27.56 28.30 -3.86
N SER A 148 27.19 29.53 -4.24
CA SER A 148 27.20 29.93 -5.64
C SER A 148 28.64 29.94 -6.16
N LEU A 149 28.88 29.34 -7.33
CA LEU A 149 30.21 29.36 -7.99
C LEU A 149 30.73 30.79 -8.25
N LYS A 150 29.85 31.80 -8.18
CA LYS A 150 30.19 33.23 -8.35
C LYS A 150 30.60 33.93 -7.05
N GLN A 151 30.76 33.21 -5.93
CA GLN A 151 31.14 33.84 -4.67
C GLN A 151 32.65 34.16 -4.70
N PRO A 152 33.06 35.44 -4.61
CA PRO A 152 34.48 35.78 -4.57
C PRO A 152 35.10 35.30 -3.25
N PRO A 153 36.38 34.84 -3.27
CA PRO A 153 37.06 34.45 -2.05
C PRO A 153 37.18 35.67 -1.11
N GLY A 154 36.65 35.55 0.11
CA GLY A 154 36.63 36.63 1.13
C GLY A 154 35.26 37.27 1.41
N ALA A 155 34.23 37.02 0.60
CA ALA A 155 32.90 37.61 0.81
C ALA A 155 32.21 37.18 2.12
N ILE A 156 32.59 36.03 2.68
CA ILE A 156 32.02 35.50 3.93
C ILE A 156 32.62 36.21 5.15
N GLU A 157 33.90 36.60 5.09
CA GLU A 157 34.58 37.32 6.19
C GLU A 157 34.12 38.78 6.23
N GLN A 158 34.04 39.44 5.07
CA GLN A 158 33.55 40.82 4.96
C GLN A 158 32.11 40.98 5.47
N PHE A 159 31.23 40.03 5.19
CA PHE A 159 29.85 40.05 5.69
C PHE A 159 29.78 39.89 7.22
N LYS A 160 30.64 39.04 7.81
CA LYS A 160 30.69 38.84 9.26
C LYS A 160 31.25 40.07 9.99
N GLU A 161 32.22 40.76 9.41
CA GLU A 161 32.76 42.01 9.97
C GLU A 161 31.75 43.17 9.89
N THR A 162 31.01 43.31 8.78
CA THR A 162 30.01 44.38 8.65
C THR A 162 28.76 44.15 9.49
N SER A 163 28.43 42.92 9.85
CA SER A 163 27.27 42.61 10.71
C SER A 163 27.57 42.64 12.21
N ALA A 164 28.83 42.73 12.61
CA ALA A 164 29.26 42.91 14.00
C ALA A 164 29.47 44.39 14.40
N SER A 165 29.52 45.31 13.42
CA SER A 165 29.52 46.76 13.66
C SER A 165 28.13 47.34 13.44
N HIS A 166 27.21 47.09 14.37
CA HIS A 166 26.02 47.92 14.58
C HIS A 166 25.47 47.80 15.99
#